data_AF-A0A8H6ZUE0-F1
#
_entry.id   AF-A0A8H6ZUE0-F1
#
_cell.length_a   1.000
_cell.length_b   1.000
_cell.length_c   1.000
_cell.angle_alpha   90.00
_cell.angle_beta   90.00
_cell.angle_gamma   90.00
#
_symmetry.space_group_name_H-M   'P 1'
#
loop_
_entity.id
_entity.type
_entity.pdbx_description
1 polymer ?
#
loop_
_entity_poly.entity_id
_entity_poly.type
_entity_poly.pdbx_seq_one_letter_code
_entity_poly.pdbx_strand_id
1 'polypeptide(L)'
;MVGHTSASASAMPNPGTYYIVNRVLSPAGQKLALTFNGERNTVTVTPLVKVTNQAWCIRNYYDGATQSVSPAPKSRLEIGMGPGTIRVLPPGAYVWTLRNTPTGATIQDGAVTVFWGLSDANVDQEVGFGDEDERGNQRWILIPV
;
A
#
# COMPACT_ATOMS: atom_id res chain seq x y z
N MET A 1 -22.35 -9.48 -33.18
CA MET A 1 -22.61 -9.17 -31.77
C MET A 1 -21.26 -8.83 -31.16
N VAL A 2 -20.97 -7.54 -31.00
CA VAL A 2 -19.66 -7.06 -30.54
C VAL A 2 -19.60 -7.29 -29.03
N GLY A 3 -18.63 -8.07 -28.58
CA GLY A 3 -18.38 -8.27 -27.16
C GLY A 3 -17.94 -6.95 -26.55
N HIS A 4 -18.81 -6.34 -25.76
CA HIS A 4 -18.39 -5.31 -24.81
C HIS A 4 -17.51 -6.00 -23.78
N THR A 5 -16.19 -5.81 -23.90
CA THR A 5 -15.26 -6.07 -22.81
C THR A 5 -15.67 -5.17 -21.64
N SER A 6 -16.40 -5.75 -20.69
CA SER A 6 -16.63 -5.11 -19.39
C SER A 6 -15.29 -4.63 -18.84
N ALA A 7 -15.25 -3.38 -18.40
CA ALA A 7 -14.17 -2.87 -17.57
C ALA A 7 -13.84 -3.92 -16.49
N SER A 8 -12.56 -4.32 -16.40
CA SER A 8 -12.14 -5.31 -15.41
C SER A 8 -12.57 -4.83 -14.02
N ALA A 9 -13.43 -5.62 -13.36
CA ALA A 9 -13.88 -5.34 -12.01
C ALA A 9 -12.66 -5.21 -11.08
N SER A 10 -12.68 -4.21 -10.21
CA SER A 10 -11.62 -4.04 -9.23
C SER A 10 -11.66 -5.18 -8.20
N ALA A 11 -10.58 -5.96 -8.12
CA ALA A 11 -10.52 -7.15 -7.29
C ALA A 11 -9.62 -6.95 -6.07
N MET A 12 -10.01 -7.50 -4.92
CA MET A 12 -9.14 -7.55 -3.74
C MET A 12 -7.89 -8.39 -4.06
N PRO A 13 -6.67 -7.92 -3.72
CA PRO A 13 -5.47 -8.74 -3.83
C PRO A 13 -5.58 -10.01 -2.98
N ASN A 14 -5.03 -11.13 -3.47
CA ASN A 14 -4.91 -12.34 -2.65
C ASN A 14 -4.04 -12.06 -1.40
N PRO A 15 -4.34 -12.69 -0.26
CA PRO A 15 -3.45 -12.62 0.90
C PRO A 15 -2.10 -13.24 0.57
N GLY A 16 -1.02 -12.69 1.13
CA GLY A 16 0.34 -13.10 0.81
C GLY A 16 1.38 -12.07 1.24
N THR A 17 2.64 -12.31 0.90
CA THR A 17 3.73 -11.36 1.16
C THR A 17 4.09 -10.65 -0.14
N TYR A 18 4.19 -9.33 -0.10
CA TYR A 18 4.42 -8.47 -1.26
C TYR A 18 5.48 -7.42 -0.98
N TYR A 19 6.21 -7.01 -2.01
CA TYR A 19 6.75 -5.66 -2.09
C TYR A 19 5.65 -4.74 -2.62
N ILE A 20 5.34 -3.68 -1.87
CA ILE A 20 4.35 -2.67 -2.25
C ILE A 20 5.12 -1.48 -2.83
N VAL A 21 5.03 -1.27 -4.13
CA VAL A 21 5.88 -0.32 -4.87
C VAL A 21 5.02 0.78 -5.46
N ASN A 22 5.40 2.05 -5.30
CA ASN A 22 4.68 3.14 -5.93
C ASN A 22 4.77 3.02 -7.45
N ARG A 23 3.68 3.35 -8.14
CA ARG A 23 3.65 3.31 -9.60
C ARG A 23 4.53 4.40 -10.22
N VAL A 24 4.68 5.54 -9.54
CA VAL A 24 5.55 6.63 -9.97
C VAL A 24 6.97 6.38 -9.48
N LEU A 25 7.94 6.63 -10.35
CA LEU A 25 9.37 6.53 -10.04
C LEU A 25 9.84 7.77 -9.29
N SER A 26 10.94 7.67 -8.57
CA SER A 26 11.64 8.84 -8.05
C SER A 26 12.11 9.77 -9.19
N PRO A 27 12.47 11.04 -8.92
CA PRO A 27 13.09 11.92 -9.91
C PRO A 27 14.35 11.33 -10.56
N ALA A 28 15.04 10.42 -9.86
CA ALA A 28 16.19 9.68 -10.36
C ALA A 28 15.84 8.38 -11.11
N GLY A 29 14.55 8.10 -11.35
CA GLY A 29 14.07 6.92 -12.09
C GLY A 29 14.02 5.62 -11.26
N GLN A 30 14.07 5.71 -9.93
CA GLN A 30 14.08 4.52 -9.07
C GLN A 30 12.66 4.07 -8.73
N LYS A 31 12.44 2.75 -8.66
CA LYS A 31 11.20 2.18 -8.10
C LYS A 31 11.20 2.36 -6.59
N LEU A 32 10.12 2.92 -6.05
CA LEU A 32 10.02 3.26 -4.64
C LEU A 32 9.12 2.25 -3.90
N ALA A 33 9.70 1.47 -2.99
CA ALA A 33 9.01 0.44 -2.23
C ALA A 33 8.74 0.89 -0.79
N LEU A 34 7.55 0.57 -0.26
CA LEU A 34 7.25 0.74 1.16
C LEU A 34 8.32 0.05 2.00
N THR A 35 8.85 0.76 2.98
CA THR A 35 9.95 0.33 3.82
C THR A 35 9.61 0.50 5.29
N PHE A 36 9.78 -0.59 6.04
CA PHE A 36 9.56 -0.62 7.48
C PHE A 36 10.74 0.00 8.22
N ASN A 37 10.46 1.03 9.01
CA ASN A 37 11.46 1.83 9.74
C ASN A 37 11.38 1.69 11.27
N GLY A 38 10.75 0.64 11.78
CA GLY A 38 10.60 0.39 13.21
C GLY A 38 9.17 0.56 13.73
N GLU A 39 8.90 0.01 14.91
CA GLU A 39 7.62 0.15 15.60
C GLU A 39 7.36 1.63 15.97
N ARG A 40 6.11 2.09 15.84
CA ARG A 40 5.62 3.46 16.07
C ARG A 40 6.16 4.54 15.14
N ASN A 41 7.06 4.16 14.23
CA ASN A 41 7.58 5.03 13.19
C ASN A 41 6.67 5.05 11.96
N THR A 42 6.84 6.10 11.17
CA THR A 42 6.18 6.27 9.87
C THR A 42 6.73 5.26 8.86
N VAL A 43 5.88 4.83 7.94
CA VAL A 43 6.32 4.04 6.77
C VAL A 43 6.86 5.02 5.74
N THR A 44 8.06 4.77 5.23
CA THR A 44 8.63 5.56 4.12
C THR A 44 8.71 4.72 2.85
N VAL A 45 9.11 5.36 1.76
CA VAL A 45 9.52 4.66 0.55
C VAL A 45 11.02 4.79 0.29
N THR A 46 11.66 3.69 -0.08
CA THR A 46 13.08 3.65 -0.46
C THR A 46 13.24 2.91 -1.79
N PRO A 47 14.39 3.06 -2.50
CA PRO A 47 14.63 2.30 -3.71
C PRO A 47 14.44 0.79 -3.50
N LEU A 48 13.68 0.14 -4.37
CA LEU A 48 13.40 -1.29 -4.28
C LEU A 48 14.70 -2.10 -4.38
N VAL A 49 15.08 -2.76 -3.29
CA VAL A 49 16.25 -3.65 -3.19
C VAL A 49 15.87 -5.06 -2.71
N LYS A 50 14.57 -5.33 -2.51
CA LYS A 50 14.02 -6.65 -2.17
C LYS A 50 14.58 -7.23 -0.86
N VAL A 51 14.68 -6.40 0.17
CA VAL A 51 15.06 -6.81 1.53
C VAL A 51 13.83 -7.05 2.40
N THR A 52 14.01 -7.74 3.53
CA THR A 52 12.90 -8.10 4.43
C THR A 52 12.13 -6.88 4.97
N ASN A 53 12.80 -5.74 5.18
CA ASN A 53 12.12 -4.51 5.60
C ASN A 53 11.24 -3.89 4.50
N GLN A 54 11.35 -4.32 3.24
CA GLN A 54 10.47 -3.91 2.14
C GLN A 54 9.33 -4.91 1.89
N ALA A 55 9.32 -6.05 2.59
CA ALA A 55 8.31 -7.09 2.45
C ALA A 55 7.16 -6.88 3.45
N TRP A 56 5.93 -6.95 2.95
CA TRP A 56 4.71 -6.71 3.72
C TRP A 56 3.73 -7.88 3.55
N CYS A 57 3.24 -8.41 4.67
CA CYS A 57 2.19 -9.40 4.68
C CYS A 57 0.82 -8.71 4.58
N ILE A 58 0.05 -9.08 3.58
CA ILE A 58 -1.35 -8.70 3.40
C ILE A 58 -2.22 -9.89 3.84
N ARG A 59 -3.18 -9.64 4.72
CA ARG A 59 -4.11 -10.67 5.23
C ARG A 59 -5.55 -10.21 5.11
N ASN A 60 -6.44 -11.12 4.72
CA ASN A 60 -7.87 -10.84 4.72
C ASN A 60 -8.36 -10.59 6.15
N TYR A 61 -9.23 -9.60 6.29
CA TYR A 61 -10.00 -9.40 7.51
C TYR A 61 -11.31 -10.18 7.47
N TYR A 62 -11.96 -10.35 8.62
CA TYR A 62 -13.16 -11.21 8.73
C TYR A 62 -14.41 -10.62 8.06
N ASP A 63 -14.40 -9.32 7.75
CA ASP A 63 -15.52 -8.61 7.12
C ASP A 63 -15.67 -8.93 5.62
N GLY A 64 -14.70 -9.64 5.02
CA GLY A 64 -14.68 -10.02 3.61
C GLY A 64 -14.42 -8.86 2.65
N ALA A 65 -14.20 -7.64 3.15
CA ALA A 65 -14.06 -6.43 2.35
C ALA A 65 -12.68 -5.78 2.51
N THR A 66 -12.07 -5.91 3.69
CA THR A 66 -10.83 -5.24 4.07
C THR A 66 -9.69 -6.22 4.34
N GLN A 67 -8.47 -5.68 4.38
CA GLN A 67 -7.25 -6.44 4.67
C GLN A 67 -6.38 -5.68 5.67
N SER A 68 -5.59 -6.40 6.46
CA SER A 68 -4.52 -5.81 7.26
C SER A 68 -3.18 -5.91 6.53
N VAL A 69 -2.27 -4.98 6.83
CA VAL A 69 -0.92 -4.93 6.25
C VAL A 69 0.09 -4.90 7.39
N SER A 70 1.01 -5.87 7.42
CA SER A 70 2.03 -6.01 8.47
C SER A 70 3.43 -6.09 7.86
N PRO A 71 4.48 -5.54 8.48
CA PRO A 71 5.84 -5.80 8.02
C PRO A 71 6.18 -7.29 8.19
N ALA A 72 6.71 -7.94 7.15
CA ALA A 72 7.11 -9.35 7.19
C ALA A 72 8.05 -9.71 8.36
N PRO A 73 9.10 -8.92 8.68
CA PRO A 73 10.01 -9.26 9.79
C PRO A 73 9.38 -9.07 11.19
N LYS A 74 8.21 -8.41 11.28
CA LYS A 74 7.49 -8.13 12.53
C LYS A 74 5.99 -8.32 12.31
N SER A 75 5.61 -9.53 11.91
CA SER A 75 4.25 -9.88 11.46
C SER A 75 3.12 -9.68 12.49
N ARG A 76 3.46 -9.44 13.77
CA ARG A 76 2.52 -9.06 14.84
C ARG A 76 2.22 -7.56 14.87
N LEU A 77 2.94 -6.73 14.13
CA LEU A 77 2.64 -5.31 13.99
C LEU A 77 1.73 -5.08 12.79
N GLU A 78 1.05 -3.95 12.74
CA GLU A 78 0.10 -3.58 11.70
C GLU A 78 0.35 -2.15 11.24
N ILE A 79 0.12 -1.84 9.96
CA ILE A 79 0.03 -0.45 9.52
C ILE A 79 -1.32 0.11 9.98
N GLY A 80 -1.28 1.22 10.71
CA GLY A 80 -2.43 2.01 11.10
C GLY A 80 -2.28 3.49 10.72
N MET A 81 -3.34 4.27 10.94
CA MET A 81 -3.31 5.72 10.73
C MET A 81 -2.60 6.43 11.88
N GLY A 82 -1.68 7.33 11.54
CA GLY A 82 -1.15 8.38 12.43
C GLY A 82 -1.55 9.77 11.94
N PRO A 83 -1.05 10.85 12.57
CA PRO A 83 -1.32 12.21 12.12
C PRO A 83 -0.74 12.48 10.73
N GLY A 84 -1.59 12.50 9.70
CA GLY A 84 -1.24 12.79 8.30
C GLY A 84 -0.42 11.71 7.56
N THR A 85 -0.01 10.66 8.25
CA THR A 85 0.85 9.59 7.71
C THR A 85 0.46 8.24 8.24
N ILE A 86 0.86 7.17 7.54
CA ILE A 86 0.71 5.81 8.04
C ILE A 86 1.90 5.41 8.91
N ARG A 87 1.63 4.61 9.94
CA ARG A 87 2.62 4.16 10.92
C ARG A 87 2.48 2.67 11.18
N VAL A 88 3.58 2.04 11.58
CA VAL A 88 3.52 0.66 12.07
C VAL A 88 3.25 0.66 13.57
N LEU A 89 2.16 0.03 14.00
CA LEU A 89 1.64 0.04 15.36
C LEU A 89 1.52 -1.39 15.91
N PRO A 90 1.44 -1.56 17.24
CA PRO A 90 0.94 -2.81 17.83
C PRO A 90 -0.43 -3.20 17.26
N PRO A 91 -0.85 -4.48 17.37
CA PRO A 91 -2.16 -4.91 16.88
C PRO A 91 -3.29 -4.02 17.40
N GLY A 92 -4.11 -3.53 16.48
CA GLY A 92 -5.23 -2.64 16.79
C GLY A 92 -6.45 -2.87 15.92
N ALA A 93 -6.48 -3.98 15.15
CA ALA A 93 -7.49 -4.23 14.13
C ALA A 93 -7.50 -3.14 13.05
N TYR A 94 -6.31 -2.68 12.66
CA TYR A 94 -6.18 -1.69 11.59
C TYR A 94 -6.39 -2.36 10.23
N VAL A 95 -7.36 -1.82 9.47
CA VAL A 95 -7.82 -2.40 8.21
C VAL A 95 -7.81 -1.39 7.08
N TRP A 96 -7.61 -1.90 5.88
CA TRP A 96 -7.48 -1.13 4.65
C TRP A 96 -8.25 -1.80 3.52
N THR A 97 -8.89 -1.00 2.68
CA THR A 97 -9.53 -1.46 1.46
C THR A 97 -8.48 -1.47 0.34
N LEU A 98 -7.97 -2.65 -0.01
CA LEU A 98 -7.03 -2.84 -1.11
C LEU A 98 -7.75 -3.36 -2.35
N ARG A 99 -7.49 -2.74 -3.49
CA ARG A 99 -8.23 -2.97 -4.73
C ARG A 99 -7.30 -2.88 -5.93
N ASN A 100 -7.10 -4.00 -6.63
CA ASN A 100 -6.39 -4.04 -7.89
C ASN A 100 -7.25 -3.36 -8.96
N THR A 101 -6.66 -2.41 -9.70
CA THR A 101 -7.28 -1.77 -10.86
C THR A 101 -6.36 -1.92 -12.07
N PRO A 102 -6.86 -1.69 -13.30
CA PRO A 102 -6.01 -1.73 -14.50
C PRO A 102 -4.80 -0.76 -14.44
N THR A 103 -4.87 0.30 -13.63
CA THR A 103 -3.82 1.31 -13.51
C THR A 103 -2.95 1.14 -12.27
N GLY A 104 -3.12 0.07 -11.50
CA GLY A 104 -2.42 -0.19 -10.23
C GLY A 104 -3.39 -0.42 -9.07
N ALA A 105 -2.89 -0.95 -7.97
CA ALA A 105 -3.67 -1.12 -6.76
C ALA A 105 -3.91 0.22 -6.07
N THR A 106 -5.12 0.43 -5.55
CA THR A 106 -5.40 1.47 -4.55
C THR A 106 -5.34 0.85 -3.15
N ILE A 107 -4.97 1.66 -2.17
CA ILE A 107 -4.98 1.31 -0.75
C ILE A 107 -5.69 2.44 -0.03
N GLN A 108 -6.86 2.14 0.52
CA GLN A 108 -7.75 3.12 1.13
C GLN A 108 -8.05 2.75 2.57
N ASP A 109 -8.47 3.71 3.39
CA ASP A 109 -9.02 3.41 4.71
C ASP A 109 -10.27 2.50 4.61
N GLY A 110 -10.67 1.94 5.76
CA GLY A 110 -11.84 1.05 5.82
C GLY A 110 -13.15 1.70 5.36
N ALA A 111 -13.28 3.03 5.50
CA ALA A 111 -14.46 3.76 5.04
C ALA A 111 -14.36 4.25 3.59
N VAL A 112 -13.25 4.00 2.89
CA VAL A 112 -13.07 4.32 1.46
C VAL A 112 -13.14 5.84 1.22
N THR A 113 -12.54 6.62 2.12
CA THR A 113 -12.52 8.09 2.12
C THR A 113 -11.16 8.69 1.78
N VAL A 114 -10.07 8.01 2.13
CA VAL A 114 -8.69 8.49 1.90
C VAL A 114 -7.82 7.39 1.30
N PHE A 115 -6.85 7.82 0.49
CA PHE A 115 -5.98 6.95 -0.31
C PHE A 115 -4.53 7.13 0.12
N TRP A 116 -3.80 6.02 0.27
CA TRP A 116 -2.36 6.08 0.50
C TRP A 116 -1.64 6.64 -0.72
N GLY A 117 -0.69 7.53 -0.49
CA GLY A 117 0.10 8.12 -1.56
C GLY A 117 1.36 8.82 -1.11
N LEU A 118 2.06 9.36 -2.10
CA LEU A 118 3.24 10.21 -1.96
C LEU A 118 2.90 11.59 -2.55
N SER A 119 3.36 12.68 -1.95
CA SER A 119 3.23 14.02 -2.57
C SER A 119 4.05 14.11 -3.86
N ASP A 120 5.34 13.76 -3.80
CA ASP A 120 6.31 14.04 -4.86
C ASP A 120 7.13 12.81 -5.28
N ALA A 121 6.87 11.65 -4.66
CA ALA A 121 7.60 10.41 -4.88
C ALA A 121 9.12 10.57 -4.71
N ASN A 122 9.55 11.16 -3.59
CA ASN A 122 10.96 11.25 -3.24
C ASN A 122 11.42 10.04 -2.42
N VAL A 123 12.72 9.74 -2.50
CA VAL A 123 13.35 8.75 -1.59
C VAL A 123 13.20 9.23 -0.14
N ASP A 124 12.98 8.29 0.77
CA ASP A 124 12.74 8.50 2.20
C ASP A 124 11.46 9.28 2.54
N GLN A 125 10.63 9.58 1.54
CA GLN A 125 9.36 10.23 1.78
C GLN A 125 8.43 9.33 2.61
N GLU A 126 7.80 9.94 3.62
CA GLU A 126 6.75 9.31 4.41
C GLU A 126 5.48 9.08 3.56
N VAL A 127 4.85 7.92 3.73
CA VAL A 127 3.60 7.61 3.06
C VAL A 127 2.45 8.32 3.80
N GLY A 128 1.81 9.23 3.08
CA GLY A 128 0.65 9.97 3.55
C GLY A 128 -0.67 9.33 3.13
N PHE A 129 -1.77 9.96 3.51
CA PHE A 129 -3.08 9.68 2.97
C PHE A 129 -3.85 10.98 2.70
N GLY A 130 -4.73 10.97 1.72
CA GLY A 130 -5.56 12.13 1.37
C GLY A 130 -6.70 11.76 0.41
N ASP A 131 -7.43 12.76 -0.05
CA ASP A 131 -8.49 12.58 -1.05
C ASP A 131 -7.94 11.92 -2.31
N GLU A 132 -8.82 11.25 -3.08
CA GLU A 132 -8.42 10.67 -4.35
C GLU A 132 -7.86 11.77 -5.27
N ASP A 133 -6.66 11.55 -5.77
CA ASP A 133 -6.15 12.27 -6.92
C ASP A 133 -6.05 11.32 -8.12
N GLU A 134 -6.15 11.88 -9.32
CA GLU A 134 -5.94 11.12 -10.57
C GLU A 134 -4.45 10.88 -10.84
N ARG A 135 -3.56 11.22 -9.89
CA ARG A 135 -2.12 11.14 -10.07
C ARG A 135 -1.65 9.72 -9.76
N GLY A 136 -0.56 9.32 -10.41
CA GLY A 136 -0.03 7.96 -10.28
C GLY A 136 0.60 7.66 -8.92
N ASN A 137 0.87 8.68 -8.11
CA ASN A 137 1.47 8.64 -6.77
C ASN A 137 0.57 7.98 -5.71
N GLN A 138 -0.74 7.85 -5.95
CA GLN A 138 -1.68 7.08 -5.11
C GLN A 138 -1.97 5.67 -5.66
N ARG A 139 -1.20 5.22 -6.66
CA ARG A 139 -1.32 3.89 -7.26
C ARG A 139 -0.09 3.07 -6.92
N TRP A 140 -0.33 1.81 -6.57
CA TRP A 140 0.69 0.88 -6.09
C TRP A 140 0.76 -0.35 -6.97
N ILE A 141 1.92 -1.00 -6.99
CA ILE A 141 2.18 -2.26 -7.67
C ILE A 141 2.53 -3.27 -6.59
N LEU A 142 1.75 -4.35 -6.52
CA LEU A 142 1.98 -5.44 -5.59
C LEU A 142 2.81 -6.52 -6.29
N ILE A 143 4.07 -6.67 -5.87
CA ILE A 143 4.99 -7.68 -6.40
C ILE A 143 5.08 -8.81 -5.36
N PRO A 144 4.62 -10.04 -5.66
CA PRO A 144 4.79 -11.18 -4.74
C PRO A 144 6.26 -11.37 -4.36
N VAL A 145 6.52 -11.68 -3.09
CA VAL A 145 7.85 -12.06 -2.57
C VAL A 145 8.16 -13.51 -2.92
#